data_AF-A0A1E7J2H3-F1
#
_entry.id   AF-A0A1E7J2H3-F1
#
_cell.length_a   1.000
_cell.length_b   1.000
_cell.length_c   1.000
_cell.angle_alpha   90.00
_cell.angle_beta   90.00
_cell.angle_gamma   90.00
#
_symmetry.space_group_name_H-M   'P 1'
#
loop_
_entity.id
_entity.type
_entity.pdbx_description
1 polymer ?
#
loop_
_entity_poly.entity_id
_entity_poly.type
_entity_poly.pdbx_seq_one_letter_code
_entity_poly.pdbx_strand_id
1 'polypeptide(L)'
;MLGKLAKSLRMLGYDTLYFSGLSNGKFLALANDGRVLLSRNTRFVGKMAPDRLIFVEANDPKMQIKEIIRLLGLKPDADKLFSRCTVCNGLLEAVEPEDVVGRVPDHIVSCHNRYSECKGCARIYWPGSHLVRSREEITRLFGV
;
A
#
# COMPACT_ATOMS: atom_id res chain seq x y z
N MET A 1 -10.52 -2.80 -11.02
CA MET A 1 -9.37 -1.89 -10.79
C MET A 1 -8.64 -2.30 -9.52
N LEU A 2 -7.30 -2.10 -9.45
CA LEU A 2 -6.45 -2.57 -8.34
C LEU A 2 -6.04 -1.48 -7.33
N GLY A 3 -6.66 -0.29 -7.36
CA GLY A 3 -6.26 0.82 -6.48
C GLY A 3 -6.39 0.50 -4.98
N LYS A 4 -7.46 -0.22 -4.57
CA LYS A 4 -7.63 -0.67 -3.19
C LYS A 4 -6.56 -1.68 -2.78
N LEU A 5 -6.22 -2.63 -3.66
CA LEU A 5 -5.13 -3.57 -3.44
C LEU A 5 -3.80 -2.86 -3.23
N ALA A 6 -3.47 -1.89 -4.08
CA ALA A 6 -2.23 -1.11 -3.95
C ALA A 6 -2.16 -0.37 -2.61
N LYS A 7 -3.29 0.21 -2.16
CA LYS A 7 -3.37 0.83 -0.84
C LYS A 7 -3.13 -0.19 0.29
N SER A 8 -3.75 -1.37 0.21
CA SER A 8 -3.56 -2.44 1.21
C SER A 8 -2.12 -2.93 1.28
N LEU A 9 -1.46 -3.17 0.14
CA LEU A 9 -0.05 -3.58 0.11
C LEU A 9 0.87 -2.52 0.76
N ARG A 10 0.62 -1.23 0.52
CA ARG A 10 1.36 -0.13 1.17
C ARG A 10 1.12 -0.08 2.68
N MET A 11 -0.12 -0.31 3.14
CA MET A 11 -0.42 -0.39 4.57
C MET A 11 0.29 -1.57 5.25
N LEU A 12 0.52 -2.66 4.51
CA LEU A 12 1.33 -3.79 4.98
C LEU A 12 2.85 -3.54 4.90
N GLY A 13 3.29 -2.37 4.40
CA GLY A 13 4.70 -1.99 4.30
C GLY A 13 5.39 -2.36 2.99
N TYR A 14 4.69 -2.98 2.03
CA TYR A 14 5.29 -3.39 0.76
C TYR A 14 5.46 -2.21 -0.22
N ASP A 15 6.63 -2.11 -0.87
CA ASP A 15 6.88 -1.16 -1.95
C ASP A 15 5.95 -1.46 -3.13
N THR A 16 4.93 -0.63 -3.29
CA THR A 16 3.88 -0.84 -4.28
C THR A 16 3.60 0.44 -5.07
N LEU A 17 3.96 0.44 -6.34
CA LEU A 17 3.57 1.49 -7.28
C LEU A 17 2.20 1.17 -7.90
N TYR A 18 1.43 2.22 -8.18
CA TYR A 18 0.13 2.10 -8.81
C TYR A 18 0.05 3.08 -9.97
N PHE A 19 -0.33 2.58 -11.13
CA PHE A 19 -0.49 3.36 -12.34
C PHE A 19 -1.88 3.12 -12.92
N SER A 20 -2.62 4.20 -13.15
CA SER A 20 -3.87 4.17 -13.90
C SER A 20 -3.64 4.76 -15.29
N GLY A 21 -4.14 4.08 -16.33
CA GLY A 21 -4.13 4.63 -17.70
C GLY A 21 -2.84 4.48 -18.50
N LEU A 22 -1.87 3.66 -18.05
CA LEU A 22 -0.70 3.35 -18.88
C LEU A 22 -1.09 2.51 -20.10
N SER A 23 -0.42 2.80 -21.23
CA SER A 23 -0.43 1.92 -22.40
C SER A 23 0.19 0.55 -22.06
N ASN A 24 -0.19 -0.49 -22.81
CA ASN A 24 0.26 -1.87 -22.56
C ASN A 24 1.78 -2.00 -22.58
N GLY A 25 2.44 -1.43 -23.58
CA GLY A 25 3.90 -1.48 -23.71
C GLY A 25 4.60 -0.83 -22.51
N LYS A 26 4.16 0.38 -22.12
CA LYS A 26 4.69 1.06 -20.93
C LYS A 26 4.45 0.27 -19.64
N PHE A 27 3.30 -0.39 -19.49
CA PHE A 27 3.03 -1.22 -18.31
C PHE A 27 3.96 -2.44 -18.26
N LEU A 28 4.12 -3.16 -19.37
CA LEU A 28 5.02 -4.32 -19.44
C LEU A 28 6.49 -3.93 -19.24
N ALA A 29 6.89 -2.75 -19.72
CA ALA A 29 8.24 -2.22 -19.52
C ALA A 29 8.59 -1.92 -18.05
N LEU A 30 7.60 -1.84 -17.16
CA LEU A 30 7.83 -1.68 -15.72
C LEU A 30 8.23 -2.99 -15.02
N ALA A 31 8.10 -4.14 -15.68
CA ALA A 31 8.62 -5.41 -15.17
C ALA A 31 10.15 -5.44 -15.32
N ASN A 32 10.85 -4.81 -14.38
CA ASN A 32 12.30 -4.88 -14.25
C ASN A 32 12.72 -5.87 -13.15
N ASP A 33 14.04 -6.05 -12.99
CA ASP A 33 14.58 -6.92 -11.96
C ASP A 33 14.19 -6.38 -10.58
N GLY A 34 13.43 -7.19 -9.84
CA GLY A 34 12.94 -6.86 -8.49
C GLY A 34 11.49 -6.36 -8.42
N ARG A 35 10.74 -6.29 -9.53
CA ARG A 35 9.30 -5.94 -9.49
C ARG A 35 8.41 -6.99 -10.15
N VAL A 36 7.29 -7.26 -9.49
CA VAL A 36 6.19 -8.08 -10.04
C VAL A 36 5.05 -7.18 -10.47
N LEU A 37 4.59 -7.34 -11.70
CA LEU A 37 3.41 -6.63 -12.22
C LEU A 37 2.13 -7.31 -11.76
N LEU A 38 1.20 -6.53 -11.24
CA LEU A 38 -0.14 -6.99 -10.89
C LEU A 38 -1.15 -6.39 -11.86
N SER A 39 -2.00 -7.21 -12.47
CA SER A 39 -3.04 -6.74 -13.37
C SER A 39 -4.31 -7.56 -13.30
N ARG A 40 -5.46 -6.94 -13.60
CA ARG A 40 -6.73 -7.64 -13.84
C ARG A 40 -7.17 -7.57 -15.29
N ASN A 41 -6.30 -7.12 -16.17
CA ASN A 41 -6.61 -7.01 -17.58
C ASN A 41 -6.17 -8.30 -18.28
N THR A 42 -7.14 -9.03 -18.82
CA THR A 42 -6.95 -10.34 -19.46
C THR A 42 -5.98 -10.30 -20.64
N ARG A 43 -5.79 -9.13 -21.27
CA ARG A 43 -4.81 -8.93 -22.35
C ARG A 43 -3.34 -9.17 -21.96
N PHE A 44 -3.04 -9.19 -20.66
CA PHE A 44 -1.69 -9.43 -20.14
C PHE A 44 -1.46 -10.89 -19.72
N VAL A 45 -2.50 -11.73 -19.71
CA VAL A 45 -2.37 -13.16 -19.41
C VAL A 45 -1.43 -13.80 -20.44
N GLY A 46 -0.44 -14.55 -19.96
CA GLY A 46 0.57 -15.22 -20.79
C GLY A 46 1.59 -14.29 -21.47
N LYS A 47 1.61 -12.98 -21.15
CA LYS A 47 2.60 -12.05 -21.73
C LYS A 47 3.98 -12.10 -21.06
N MET A 48 4.06 -12.60 -19.84
CA MET A 48 5.30 -12.80 -19.09
C MET A 48 5.18 -14.03 -18.19
N ALA A 49 6.31 -14.47 -17.63
CA ALA A 49 6.32 -15.55 -16.65
C ALA A 49 5.54 -15.16 -15.37
N PRO A 50 4.92 -16.13 -14.66
CA PRO A 50 4.04 -15.85 -13.52
C PRO A 50 4.71 -15.14 -12.33
N ASP A 51 6.03 -15.25 -12.21
CA ASP A 51 6.86 -14.55 -11.21
C ASP A 51 7.08 -13.07 -11.54
N ARG A 52 6.84 -12.66 -12.80
CA ARG A 52 6.99 -11.27 -13.26
C ARG A 52 5.66 -10.58 -13.51
N LEU A 53 4.61 -11.32 -13.83
CA LEU A 53 3.27 -10.77 -14.05
C LEU A 53 2.21 -11.71 -13.49
N ILE A 54 1.46 -11.21 -12.51
CA ILE A 54 0.34 -11.91 -11.89
C ILE A 54 -0.97 -11.29 -12.38
N PHE A 55 -1.82 -12.15 -12.94
CA PHE A 55 -3.21 -11.83 -13.15
C PHE A 55 -3.98 -12.03 -11.85
N VAL A 56 -4.61 -10.98 -11.33
CA VAL A 56 -5.36 -11.03 -10.07
C VAL A 56 -6.80 -11.44 -10.35
N GLU A 57 -7.15 -12.66 -9.98
CA GLU A 57 -8.46 -13.23 -10.27
C GLU A 57 -9.55 -12.60 -9.41
N ALA A 58 -9.27 -12.39 -8.12
CA ALA A 58 -10.25 -11.95 -7.15
C ALA A 58 -10.87 -10.58 -7.49
N ASN A 59 -12.19 -10.48 -7.35
CA ASN A 59 -12.93 -9.22 -7.48
C ASN A 59 -12.89 -8.40 -6.19
N ASP A 60 -13.11 -9.05 -5.06
CA ASP A 60 -13.15 -8.42 -3.75
C ASP A 60 -11.74 -7.98 -3.30
N PRO A 61 -11.53 -6.74 -2.84
CA PRO A 61 -10.22 -6.25 -2.40
C PRO A 61 -9.56 -7.08 -1.28
N LYS A 62 -10.35 -7.65 -0.36
CA LYS A 62 -9.80 -8.49 0.72
C LYS A 62 -9.31 -9.82 0.17
N MET A 63 -10.05 -10.38 -0.79
CA MET A 63 -9.63 -11.58 -1.50
C MET A 63 -8.41 -11.32 -2.40
N GLN A 64 -8.32 -10.15 -3.04
CA GLN A 64 -7.14 -9.75 -3.83
C GLN A 64 -5.86 -9.73 -2.99
N ILE A 65 -5.91 -9.13 -1.79
CA ILE A 65 -4.70 -9.06 -0.97
C ILE A 65 -4.29 -10.44 -0.45
N LYS A 66 -5.25 -11.30 -0.08
CA LYS A 66 -4.98 -12.70 0.30
C LYS A 66 -4.38 -13.49 -0.86
N GLU A 67 -4.92 -13.32 -2.05
CA GLU A 67 -4.44 -13.96 -3.28
C GLU A 67 -2.97 -13.59 -3.52
N ILE A 68 -2.64 -12.30 -3.51
CA ILE A 68 -1.27 -11.83 -3.75
C ILE A 68 -0.29 -12.29 -2.66
N ILE A 69 -0.67 -12.19 -1.38
CA ILE A 69 0.19 -12.64 -0.28
C ILE A 69 0.50 -14.12 -0.41
N ARG A 70 -0.50 -14.94 -0.76
CA ARG A 70 -0.32 -16.37 -0.99
C ARG A 70 0.56 -16.65 -2.21
N LEU A 71 0.28 -16.03 -3.36
CA LEU A 71 1.01 -16.29 -4.61
C LEU A 71 2.48 -15.86 -4.54
N LEU A 72 2.76 -14.76 -3.85
CA LEU A 72 4.12 -14.23 -3.69
C LEU A 72 4.81 -14.74 -2.42
N GLY A 73 4.16 -15.59 -1.62
CA GLY A 73 4.72 -16.10 -0.36
C GLY A 73 5.08 -15.00 0.64
N LEU A 74 4.38 -13.87 0.59
CA LEU A 74 4.67 -12.71 1.44
C LEU A 74 4.29 -13.01 2.89
N LYS A 75 5.09 -12.50 3.82
CA LYS A 75 4.83 -12.58 5.26
C LYS A 75 4.72 -11.17 5.80
N PRO A 76 3.50 -10.66 6.05
CA PRO A 76 3.31 -9.37 6.69
C PRO A 76 4.15 -9.28 7.96
N ASP A 77 4.71 -8.10 8.18
CA ASP A 77 5.61 -7.83 9.29
C ASP A 77 5.01 -6.69 10.10
N ALA A 78 4.71 -6.97 11.38
CA ALA A 78 4.05 -6.03 12.29
C ALA A 78 4.80 -4.69 12.39
N ASP A 79 6.13 -4.72 12.31
CA ASP A 79 7.01 -3.56 12.43
C ASP A 79 7.02 -2.71 11.16
N LYS A 80 6.69 -3.30 10.01
CA LYS A 80 6.59 -2.61 8.72
C LYS A 80 5.18 -2.08 8.44
N LEU A 81 4.19 -2.43 9.25
CA LEU A 81 2.82 -1.93 9.06
C LEU A 81 2.79 -0.41 9.13
N PHE A 82 2.07 0.19 8.19
CA PHE A 82 1.91 1.65 8.08
C PHE A 82 3.24 2.42 7.98
N SER A 83 4.30 1.78 7.45
CA SER A 83 5.60 2.43 7.18
C SER A 83 5.64 3.18 5.83
N ARG A 84 4.61 3.03 4.99
CA ARG A 84 4.53 3.65 3.66
C ARG A 84 3.28 4.49 3.48
N CYS A 85 3.44 5.58 2.75
CA CYS A 85 2.36 6.46 2.35
C CYS A 85 1.38 5.71 1.44
N THR A 86 0.12 5.70 1.85
CA THR A 86 -0.97 5.09 1.08
C THR A 86 -1.24 5.76 -0.26
N VAL A 87 -0.78 7.01 -0.45
CA VAL A 87 -0.97 7.81 -1.67
C VAL A 87 0.20 7.62 -2.65
N CYS A 88 1.43 7.92 -2.23
CA CYS A 88 2.59 7.97 -3.12
C CYS A 88 3.62 6.85 -2.90
N ASN A 89 3.41 5.95 -1.92
CA ASN A 89 4.32 4.84 -1.57
C ASN A 89 5.66 5.25 -0.90
N GLY A 90 5.91 6.55 -0.71
CA GLY A 90 7.09 7.03 0.03
C GLY A 90 7.11 6.58 1.49
N LEU A 91 8.29 6.50 2.09
CA LEU A 91 8.45 6.13 3.49
C LEU A 91 7.84 7.18 4.42
N LEU A 92 7.29 6.71 5.54
CA LEU A 92 6.77 7.51 6.62
C LEU A 92 7.80 7.59 7.74
N GLU A 93 8.08 8.80 8.21
CA GLU A 93 8.98 9.06 9.34
C GLU A 93 8.19 9.73 10.46
N ALA A 94 8.56 9.43 11.71
CA ALA A 94 7.99 10.13 12.85
C ALA A 94 8.35 11.62 12.78
N VAL A 95 7.39 12.47 13.17
CA VAL A 95 7.58 13.92 13.27
C VAL A 95 6.99 14.40 14.59
N GLU A 96 7.59 15.45 15.13
CA GLU A 96 7.19 16.01 16.41
C GLU A 96 5.85 16.78 16.29
N PRO A 97 5.03 16.85 17.35
CA PRO A 97 3.77 17.58 17.35
C PRO A 97 3.91 19.05 16.93
N GLU A 98 5.03 19.69 17.28
CA GLU A 98 5.32 21.09 16.95
C GLU A 98 5.46 21.30 15.44
N ASP A 99 6.00 20.31 14.72
CA ASP A 99 6.24 20.36 13.27
C ASP A 99 4.96 20.16 12.43
N VAL A 100 3.85 19.75 13.06
CA VAL A 100 2.57 19.52 12.39
C VAL A 100 1.54 20.63 12.63
N VAL A 101 1.79 21.54 13.57
CA VAL A 101 0.91 22.67 13.86
C VAL A 101 0.74 23.55 12.61
N GLY A 102 -0.50 23.91 12.30
CA GLY A 102 -0.85 24.67 11.09
C GLY A 102 -0.83 23.86 9.78
N ARG A 103 -0.40 22.59 9.82
CA ARG A 103 -0.41 21.66 8.66
C ARG A 103 -1.51 20.59 8.76
N VAL A 104 -2.02 20.36 9.97
CA VAL A 104 -3.22 19.55 10.24
C VAL A 104 -4.25 20.39 11.01
N PRO A 105 -5.55 20.02 10.97
CA PRO A 105 -6.57 20.75 11.72
C PRO A 105 -6.29 20.77 13.23
N ASP A 106 -6.57 21.89 13.90
CA ASP A 106 -6.23 22.09 15.33
C ASP A 106 -6.77 21.01 16.26
N HIS A 107 -7.99 20.52 16.01
CA HIS A 107 -8.58 19.44 16.81
C HIS A 107 -7.79 18.12 16.71
N ILE A 108 -7.02 17.90 15.64
CA ILE A 108 -6.13 16.74 15.51
C ILE A 108 -4.88 16.93 16.36
N VAL A 109 -4.35 18.16 16.45
CA VAL A 109 -3.23 18.51 17.34
C VAL A 109 -3.63 18.34 18.80
N SER A 110 -4.85 18.73 19.17
CA SER A 110 -5.31 18.62 20.55
C SER A 110 -5.62 17.18 21.01
N CYS A 111 -5.89 16.26 20.07
CA CYS A 111 -6.34 14.90 20.39
C CYS A 111 -5.26 13.82 20.18
N HIS A 112 -4.12 14.17 19.56
CA HIS A 112 -3.08 13.21 19.21
C HIS A 112 -1.69 13.77 19.53
N ASN A 113 -0.74 12.87 19.80
CA ASN A 113 0.66 13.21 20.12
C ASN A 113 1.66 12.42 19.28
N ARG A 114 1.19 11.69 18.27
CA ARG A 114 2.01 10.86 17.39
C ARG A 114 1.64 11.13 15.95
N TYR A 115 2.67 11.51 15.19
CA TYR A 115 2.52 11.84 13.79
C TYR A 115 3.56 11.11 12.96
N SER A 116 3.25 10.93 11.68
CA SER A 116 4.24 10.52 10.71
C SER A 116 4.05 11.29 9.43
N GLU A 117 5.15 11.73 8.83
CA GLU A 117 5.17 12.47 7.59
C GLU A 117 5.76 11.63 6.46
N CYS A 118 5.14 11.71 5.28
CA CYS A 118 5.71 11.12 4.08
C CYS A 118 6.82 11.98 3.49
N LYS A 119 8.03 11.43 3.36
CA LYS A 119 9.18 12.11 2.74
C LYS A 119 9.02 12.37 1.24
N GLY A 120 8.03 11.76 0.58
CA GLY A 120 7.78 11.92 -0.86
C GLY A 120 6.70 12.95 -1.21
N CYS A 121 5.68 13.12 -0.38
CA CYS A 121 4.55 14.03 -0.68
C CYS A 121 4.13 14.92 0.49
N ALA A 122 4.91 14.95 1.58
CA ALA A 122 4.67 15.75 2.79
C ALA A 122 3.31 15.50 3.48
N ARG A 123 2.64 14.38 3.16
CA ARG A 123 1.36 14.03 3.78
C ARG A 123 1.58 13.56 5.22
N ILE A 124 0.86 14.15 6.14
CA ILE A 124 0.88 13.82 7.58
C ILE A 124 -0.18 12.75 7.88
N TYR A 125 0.19 11.79 8.73
CA TYR A 125 -0.62 10.69 9.25
C TYR A 125 -0.61 10.74 10.78
N TRP A 126 -1.70 10.28 11.40
CA TRP A 126 -1.88 10.17 12.85
C TRP A 126 -2.76 8.94 13.17
N PRO A 127 -2.71 8.39 14.40
CA PRO A 127 -3.45 7.19 14.78
C PRO A 127 -4.94 7.48 15.01
N GLY A 128 -5.67 7.74 13.92
CA GLY A 128 -7.13 7.86 13.94
C GLY A 128 -7.85 6.50 13.96
N SER A 129 -9.16 6.52 14.18
CA SER A 129 -10.03 5.34 14.20
C SER A 129 -9.93 4.46 12.94
N HIS A 130 -9.68 5.07 11.78
CA HIS A 130 -9.46 4.35 10.52
C HIS A 130 -8.20 3.46 10.55
N LEU A 131 -7.13 3.91 11.19
CA LEU A 131 -5.88 3.14 11.30
C LEU A 131 -6.06 1.95 12.24
N VAL A 132 -6.76 2.15 13.36
CA VAL A 132 -7.12 1.08 14.31
C VAL A 132 -7.91 -0.02 13.60
N ARG A 133 -9.01 0.33 12.92
CA ARG A 133 -9.82 -0.63 12.16
C ARG A 133 -9.01 -1.36 11.08
N SER A 134 -8.14 -0.64 10.38
CA SER A 134 -7.28 -1.24 9.35
C SER A 134 -6.29 -2.23 9.97
N ARG A 135 -5.74 -1.92 11.14
CA ARG A 135 -4.83 -2.80 11.88
C ARG A 135 -5.56 -4.05 12.37
N GLU A 136 -6.73 -3.91 12.99
CA GLU A 136 -7.57 -5.03 13.41
C GLU A 136 -7.92 -5.96 12.25
N GLU A 137 -8.25 -5.39 11.08
CA GLU A 137 -8.51 -6.16 9.87
C GLU A 137 -7.25 -6.90 9.38
N ILE A 138 -6.10 -6.24 9.35
CA ILE A 138 -4.81 -6.86 8.98
C ILE A 138 -4.47 -8.02 9.93
N THR A 139 -4.57 -7.80 11.25
CA THR A 139 -4.32 -8.83 12.26
C THR A 139 -5.29 -10.00 12.11
N ARG A 140 -6.58 -9.75 11.87
CA ARG A 140 -7.56 -10.81 11.61
C ARG A 140 -7.25 -11.62 10.35
N LEU A 141 -6.75 -10.98 9.30
CA LEU A 141 -6.51 -11.62 8.01
C LEU A 141 -5.17 -12.38 7.96
N PHE A 142 -4.16 -11.91 8.68
CA PHE A 142 -2.78 -12.38 8.53
C PHE A 142 -2.09 -12.81 9.82
N GLY A 143 -2.69 -12.59 11.00
CA GLY A 143 -2.15 -13.02 12.29
C GLY A 143 -0.91 -12.25 12.76
N VAL A 144 -0.77 -10.99 12.32
CA VAL A 144 0.34 -10.08 12.64
C VAL A 144 -0.09 -8.87 13.45
#